data_AF-A0A538QAV2-F1
#
_entry.id   AF-A0A538QAV2-F1
#
_cell.length_a   1.000
_cell.length_b   1.000
_cell.length_c   1.000
_cell.angle_alpha   90.00
_cell.angle_beta   90.00
_cell.angle_gamma   90.00
#
_symmetry.space_group_name_H-M   'P 1'
#
loop_
_entity.id
_entity.type
_entity.pdbx_description
1 polymer ?
#
loop_
_entity_poly.entity_id
_entity_poly.type
_entity_poly.pdbx_seq_one_letter_code
_entity_poly.pdbx_strand_id
1 'polypeptide(L)'
;MLERAHELARRVDQPYTDGVLAMCDGVSAFLLGEFAKAQRTLDDAQQILRDATGVAWEIDIAQHYELGALAWLGRFEELRRRAPRVMREADARGNLYVSAMLRTGLANGLIQLQRDQVAQARGDAAEGLARWPQRGFRLSHYWNLYTNAQIDLYAGDAGSAHARMTRGWPSVKAAPQRRVQLSRVMITELRIRCLLAAARQRARRAPSEAHALLDQARRGIRRLTRERVGWASALAGLLEAGMTHLRGDATTACDQLAQAIAALDAADLALFATAARRRLAQLCGGDRGAELSRQAAAWFTHSGVVRPDAMTAMLTPAFEPGG
;
A
#
# COMPACT_ATOMS: atom_id res chain seq x y z
N MET A 1 -6.06 -23.84 -13.41
CA MET A 1 -5.12 -23.60 -14.53
C MET A 1 -3.68 -23.75 -14.10
N LEU A 2 -3.23 -23.11 -13.01
CA LEU A 2 -1.85 -23.25 -12.50
C LEU A 2 -1.51 -24.70 -12.07
N GLU A 3 -2.42 -25.43 -11.42
CA GLU A 3 -2.21 -26.86 -11.08
C GLU A 3 -1.92 -27.74 -12.31
N ARG A 4 -2.67 -27.51 -13.40
CA ARG A 4 -2.50 -28.25 -14.65
C ARG A 4 -1.21 -27.87 -15.38
N ALA A 5 -0.72 -26.64 -15.18
CA ALA A 5 0.59 -26.22 -15.68
C ALA A 5 1.73 -26.88 -14.89
N HIS A 6 1.63 -26.99 -13.55
CA HIS A 6 2.57 -27.75 -12.72
C HIS A 6 2.60 -29.25 -13.05
N GLU A 7 1.47 -29.85 -13.39
CA GLU A 7 1.42 -31.25 -13.85
C GLU A 7 2.16 -31.48 -15.18
N LEU A 8 2.10 -30.52 -16.09
CA LEU A 8 2.79 -30.59 -17.38
C LEU A 8 4.29 -30.29 -17.23
N ALA A 9 4.67 -29.35 -16.37
CA ALA A 9 6.06 -29.01 -16.10
C ALA A 9 6.86 -30.15 -15.47
N ARG A 10 6.25 -30.92 -14.54
CA ARG A 10 6.86 -32.13 -13.98
C ARG A 10 7.24 -33.20 -15.02
N ARG A 11 6.73 -33.09 -16.26
CA ARG A 11 7.08 -34.00 -17.37
C ARG A 11 8.22 -33.48 -18.25
N VAL A 12 8.59 -32.21 -18.08
CA VAL A 12 9.59 -31.48 -18.86
C VAL A 12 10.55 -30.87 -17.84
N ASP A 13 11.42 -31.70 -17.26
CA ASP A 13 12.40 -31.34 -16.22
C ASP A 13 13.35 -30.23 -16.73
N GLN A 14 12.92 -28.97 -16.55
CA GLN A 14 13.59 -27.78 -17.05
C GLN A 14 13.49 -26.67 -16.01
N PRO A 15 14.62 -26.21 -15.43
CA PRO A 15 14.66 -25.15 -14.40
C PRO A 15 13.89 -23.88 -14.77
N TYR A 16 13.83 -23.55 -16.06
CA TYR A 16 13.02 -22.43 -16.56
C TYR A 16 11.52 -22.58 -16.24
N THR A 17 10.95 -23.77 -16.50
CA THR A 17 9.52 -24.01 -16.33
C THR A 17 9.14 -23.96 -14.85
N ASP A 18 9.95 -24.56 -13.98
CA ASP A 18 9.73 -24.55 -12.54
C ASP A 18 9.84 -23.12 -11.97
N GLY A 19 10.82 -22.35 -12.41
CA GLY A 19 10.99 -20.96 -12.01
C GLY A 19 9.82 -20.06 -12.44
N VAL A 20 9.34 -20.21 -13.67
CA VAL A 20 8.18 -19.44 -14.18
C VAL A 20 6.90 -19.81 -13.45
N LEU A 21 6.71 -21.09 -13.11
CA LEU A 21 5.54 -21.54 -12.35
C LEU A 21 5.57 -21.02 -10.91
N ALA A 22 6.71 -21.11 -10.23
CA ALA A 22 6.90 -20.50 -8.91
C ALA A 22 6.65 -18.98 -8.96
N MET A 23 7.13 -18.29 -10.00
CA MET A 23 6.84 -16.87 -10.20
C MET A 23 5.32 -16.63 -10.33
N CYS A 24 4.62 -17.41 -11.16
CA CYS A 24 3.18 -17.28 -11.34
C CYS A 24 2.39 -17.49 -10.04
N ASP A 25 2.80 -18.46 -9.22
CA ASP A 25 2.22 -18.71 -7.90
C ASP A 25 2.45 -17.54 -6.94
N GLY A 26 3.67 -17.00 -6.91
CA GLY A 26 4.02 -15.85 -6.09
C GLY A 26 3.25 -14.58 -6.50
N VAL A 27 3.12 -14.32 -7.81
CA VAL A 27 2.32 -13.21 -8.32
C VAL A 27 0.85 -13.40 -7.98
N SER A 28 0.33 -14.63 -8.09
CA SER A 28 -1.06 -14.94 -7.73
C SER A 28 -1.33 -14.70 -6.25
N ALA A 29 -0.43 -15.16 -5.37
CA ALA A 29 -0.48 -14.88 -3.95
C ALA A 29 -0.50 -13.37 -3.67
N PHE A 30 0.34 -12.58 -4.35
CA PHE A 30 0.33 -11.11 -4.21
C PHE A 30 -1.00 -10.50 -4.63
N LEU A 31 -1.55 -10.91 -5.78
CA LEU A 31 -2.82 -10.40 -6.31
C LEU A 31 -4.04 -10.78 -5.44
N LEU A 32 -3.92 -11.83 -4.63
CA LEU A 32 -4.90 -12.25 -3.62
C LEU A 32 -4.68 -11.58 -2.25
N GLY A 33 -3.59 -10.84 -2.07
CA GLY A 33 -3.23 -10.18 -0.81
C GLY A 33 -2.55 -11.11 0.21
N GLU A 34 -2.08 -12.28 -0.21
CA GLU A 34 -1.28 -13.21 0.61
C GLU A 34 0.18 -12.75 0.64
N PHE A 35 0.45 -11.52 1.09
CA PHE A 35 1.73 -10.84 0.91
C PHE A 35 2.94 -11.59 1.48
N ALA A 36 2.80 -12.21 2.66
CA ALA A 36 3.88 -13.00 3.26
C ALA A 36 4.23 -14.25 2.44
N LYS A 37 3.22 -14.93 1.89
CA LYS A 37 3.44 -16.07 0.99
C LYS A 37 4.03 -15.60 -0.34
N ALA A 38 3.48 -14.54 -0.92
CA ALA A 38 4.00 -13.94 -2.14
C ALA A 38 5.49 -13.59 -2.04
N GLN A 39 5.90 -12.96 -0.93
CA GLN A 39 7.30 -12.61 -0.69
C GLN A 39 8.21 -13.85 -0.70
N ARG A 40 7.84 -14.93 0.00
CA ARG A 40 8.64 -16.16 0.06
C ARG A 40 8.69 -16.84 -1.31
N THR A 41 7.53 -17.08 -1.92
CA THR A 41 7.44 -17.79 -3.20
C THR A 41 8.13 -17.04 -4.33
N LEU A 42 8.10 -15.71 -4.34
CA LEU A 42 8.81 -14.90 -5.34
C LEU A 42 10.33 -14.86 -5.10
N ASP A 43 10.79 -14.98 -3.85
CA ASP A 43 12.22 -15.10 -3.54
C ASP A 43 12.76 -16.45 -4.02
N ASP A 44 12.01 -17.54 -3.77
CA ASP A 44 12.34 -18.88 -4.25
C ASP A 44 12.33 -18.94 -5.79
N ALA A 45 11.31 -18.36 -6.44
CA ALA A 45 11.23 -18.27 -7.89
C ALA A 45 12.44 -17.56 -8.49
N GLN A 46 12.89 -16.46 -7.88
CA GLN A 46 14.09 -15.75 -8.32
C GLN A 46 15.36 -16.58 -8.19
N GLN A 47 15.46 -17.47 -7.19
CA GLN A 47 16.61 -18.36 -7.04
C GLN A 47 16.62 -19.43 -8.14
N ILE A 48 15.48 -20.09 -8.37
CA ILE A 48 15.34 -21.12 -9.41
C ILE A 48 15.62 -20.53 -10.80
N LEU A 49 15.10 -19.34 -11.10
CA LEU A 49 15.28 -18.69 -12.40
C LEU A 49 16.75 -18.32 -12.68
N ARG A 50 17.59 -18.06 -11.66
CA ARG A 50 19.01 -17.72 -11.89
C ARG A 50 19.81 -18.84 -12.53
N ASP A 51 19.38 -20.08 -12.37
CA ASP A 51 20.03 -21.24 -12.97
C ASP A 51 19.56 -21.47 -14.43
N ALA A 52 18.61 -20.68 -14.92
CA ALA A 52 18.08 -20.73 -16.28
C ALA A 52 18.62 -19.58 -17.16
N THR A 53 18.53 -19.76 -18.48
CA THR A 53 18.96 -18.76 -19.48
C THR A 53 17.76 -17.98 -20.04
N GLY A 54 17.95 -16.70 -20.37
CA GLY A 54 16.91 -15.88 -21.01
C GLY A 54 15.79 -15.38 -20.10
N VAL A 55 15.92 -15.51 -18.77
CA VAL A 55 14.86 -15.24 -17.77
C VAL A 55 14.79 -13.80 -17.23
N ALA A 56 15.45 -12.85 -17.90
CA ALA A 56 15.61 -11.50 -17.34
C ALA A 56 14.26 -10.81 -17.08
N TRP A 57 13.27 -11.08 -17.93
CA TRP A 57 11.92 -10.52 -17.80
C TRP A 57 11.15 -11.12 -16.61
N GLU A 58 11.24 -12.44 -16.43
CA GLU A 58 10.61 -13.18 -15.33
C GLU A 58 11.19 -12.73 -13.99
N ILE A 59 12.52 -12.60 -13.90
CA ILE A 59 13.19 -12.08 -12.70
C ILE A 59 12.71 -10.65 -12.39
N ASP A 60 12.65 -9.77 -13.40
CA ASP A 60 12.19 -8.39 -13.21
C ASP A 60 10.74 -8.31 -12.70
N ILE A 61 9.85 -9.16 -13.21
CA ILE A 61 8.47 -9.28 -12.71
C ILE A 61 8.46 -9.79 -11.28
N ALA A 62 9.18 -10.86 -10.98
CA ALA A 62 9.22 -11.46 -9.64
C ALA A 62 9.71 -10.43 -8.61
N GLN A 63 10.77 -9.69 -8.93
CA GLN A 63 11.32 -8.63 -8.09
C GLN A 63 10.32 -7.48 -7.87
N HIS A 64 9.60 -7.04 -8.90
CA HIS A 64 8.60 -5.99 -8.76
C HIS A 64 7.51 -6.38 -7.73
N TYR A 65 6.95 -7.58 -7.87
CA TYR A 65 5.89 -8.06 -6.99
C TYR A 65 6.40 -8.39 -5.58
N GLU A 66 7.62 -8.89 -5.45
CA GLU A 66 8.28 -9.14 -4.17
C GLU A 66 8.48 -7.83 -3.39
N LEU A 67 9.00 -6.78 -4.05
CA LEU A 67 9.11 -5.44 -3.46
C LEU A 67 7.74 -4.87 -3.07
N GLY A 68 6.72 -5.09 -3.89
CA GLY A 68 5.34 -4.76 -3.54
C GLY A 68 4.85 -5.46 -2.27
N ALA A 69 5.14 -6.75 -2.14
CA ALA A 69 4.79 -7.54 -0.96
C ALA A 69 5.50 -7.03 0.30
N LEU A 70 6.81 -6.76 0.21
CA LEU A 70 7.59 -6.16 1.30
C LEU A 70 7.01 -4.80 1.75
N ALA A 71 6.51 -4.00 0.82
CA ALA A 71 5.87 -2.72 1.14
C ALA A 71 4.57 -2.88 1.92
N TRP A 72 3.70 -3.81 1.54
CA TRP A 72 2.47 -4.11 2.29
C TRP A 72 2.75 -4.70 3.66
N LEU A 73 3.79 -5.52 3.79
CA LEU A 73 4.26 -6.09 5.06
C LEU A 73 4.99 -5.07 5.95
N GLY A 74 5.32 -3.88 5.45
CA GLY A 74 6.10 -2.88 6.18
C GLY A 74 7.55 -3.28 6.45
N ARG A 75 8.14 -4.17 5.65
CA ARG A 75 9.53 -4.64 5.82
C ARG A 75 10.54 -3.65 5.23
N PHE A 76 10.67 -2.50 5.90
CA PHE A 76 11.48 -1.37 5.43
C PHE A 76 12.97 -1.67 5.26
N GLU A 77 13.58 -2.47 6.13
CA GLU A 77 14.99 -2.86 6.00
C GLU A 77 15.23 -3.59 4.67
N GLU A 78 14.43 -4.62 4.40
CA GLU A 78 14.53 -5.39 3.16
C GLU A 78 14.25 -4.53 1.93
N LEU A 79 13.25 -3.64 1.99
CA LEU A 79 12.97 -2.68 0.93
C LEU A 79 14.18 -1.78 0.63
N ARG A 80 14.81 -1.20 1.66
CA ARG A 80 15.98 -0.33 1.52
C ARG A 80 17.17 -1.08 0.92
N ARG A 81 17.34 -2.35 1.29
CA ARG A 81 18.43 -3.21 0.79
C ARG A 81 18.22 -3.62 -0.67
N ARG A 82 17.00 -4.02 -1.03
CA ARG A 82 16.70 -4.65 -2.34
C ARG A 82 16.31 -3.65 -3.42
N ALA A 83 15.43 -2.68 -3.14
CA ALA A 83 14.84 -1.83 -4.17
C ALA A 83 15.86 -1.00 -4.98
N PRO A 84 16.89 -0.36 -4.37
CA PRO A 84 17.87 0.41 -5.15
C PRO A 84 18.69 -0.47 -6.10
N ARG A 85 18.98 -1.72 -5.71
CA ARG A 85 19.70 -2.67 -6.56
C ARG A 85 18.84 -3.05 -7.77
N VAL A 86 17.60 -3.48 -7.52
CA VAL A 86 16.65 -3.87 -8.57
C VAL A 86 16.43 -2.72 -9.57
N MET A 87 16.30 -1.49 -9.08
CA MET A 87 16.10 -0.32 -9.95
C MET A 87 17.33 -0.04 -10.83
N ARG A 88 18.56 -0.14 -10.28
CA ARG A 88 19.80 0.01 -11.07
C ARG A 88 19.94 -1.07 -12.14
N GLU A 89 19.61 -2.31 -11.81
CA GLU A 89 19.67 -3.43 -12.75
C GLU A 89 18.66 -3.26 -13.89
N ALA A 90 17.42 -2.86 -13.57
CA ALA A 90 16.39 -2.57 -14.57
C ALA A 90 16.78 -1.43 -15.52
N ASP A 91 17.43 -0.39 -14.98
CA ASP A 91 17.93 0.75 -15.77
C ASP A 91 19.09 0.35 -16.68
N ALA A 92 20.06 -0.43 -16.17
CA ALA A 92 21.19 -0.90 -16.95
C ALA A 92 20.75 -1.80 -18.13
N ARG A 93 19.67 -2.57 -17.96
CA ARG A 93 19.07 -3.41 -19.01
C ARG A 93 18.18 -2.64 -20.00
N GLY A 94 17.92 -1.35 -19.75
CA GLY A 94 16.99 -0.57 -20.57
C GLY A 94 15.53 -1.03 -20.50
N ASN A 95 15.13 -1.78 -19.47
CA ASN A 95 13.76 -2.25 -19.31
C ASN A 95 12.86 -1.10 -18.81
N LEU A 96 12.40 -0.27 -19.75
CA LEU A 96 11.58 0.91 -19.47
C LEU A 96 10.25 0.60 -18.76
N TYR A 97 9.74 -0.63 -18.88
CA TYR A 97 8.51 -1.05 -18.22
C TYR A 97 8.70 -1.25 -16.73
N VAL A 98 9.65 -2.10 -16.34
CA VAL A 98 9.89 -2.40 -14.93
C VAL A 98 10.53 -1.20 -14.23
N SER A 99 11.43 -0.50 -14.90
CA SER A 99 11.99 0.78 -14.44
C SER A 99 10.91 1.80 -14.07
N ALA A 100 9.90 2.00 -14.94
CA ALA A 100 8.79 2.92 -14.65
C ALA A 100 7.87 2.40 -13.53
N MET A 101 7.59 1.11 -13.49
CA MET A 101 6.76 0.51 -12.44
C MET A 101 7.42 0.59 -11.06
N LEU A 102 8.75 0.45 -10.98
CA LEU A 102 9.48 0.60 -9.72
C LEU A 102 9.50 2.05 -9.26
N ARG A 103 9.80 3.00 -10.16
CA ARG A 103 9.83 4.44 -9.86
C ARG A 103 8.49 5.00 -9.43
N THR A 104 7.42 4.65 -10.15
CA THR A 104 6.05 5.09 -9.84
C THR A 104 5.38 4.27 -8.74
N GLY A 105 5.92 3.09 -8.44
CA GLY A 105 5.31 2.07 -7.60
C GLY A 105 5.36 2.37 -6.10
N LEU A 106 4.53 1.62 -5.38
CA LEU A 106 4.37 1.69 -3.93
C LEU A 106 5.69 1.56 -3.17
N ALA A 107 6.55 0.62 -3.54
CA ALA A 107 7.79 0.32 -2.82
C ALA A 107 8.76 1.52 -2.79
N ASN A 108 9.04 2.13 -3.96
CA ASN A 108 9.96 3.26 -4.03
C ASN A 108 9.38 4.48 -3.30
N GLY A 109 8.12 4.82 -3.56
CA GLY A 109 7.46 5.93 -2.86
C GLY A 109 7.49 5.77 -1.34
N LEU A 110 7.21 4.56 -0.84
CA LEU A 110 7.21 4.28 0.60
C LEU A 110 8.61 4.38 1.23
N ILE A 111 9.68 3.97 0.53
CA ILE A 111 11.06 4.16 1.00
C ILE A 111 11.42 5.65 1.09
N GLN A 112 11.05 6.44 0.08
CA GLN A 112 11.33 7.88 0.12
C GLN A 112 10.58 8.57 1.25
N LEU A 113 9.31 8.21 1.49
CA LEU A 113 8.54 8.72 2.63
C LEU A 113 9.07 8.24 3.99
N GLN A 114 9.59 7.01 4.08
CA GLN A 114 10.27 6.52 5.28
C GLN A 114 11.49 7.38 5.64
N ARG A 115 12.18 7.94 4.64
CA ARG A 115 13.32 8.85 4.79
C ARG A 115 12.95 10.33 4.84
N ASP A 116 11.66 10.66 4.88
CA ASP A 116 11.13 12.03 4.79
C ASP A 116 11.56 12.81 3.51
N GLN A 117 11.80 12.08 2.42
CA GLN A 117 12.25 12.63 1.14
C GLN A 117 11.06 12.87 0.20
N VAL A 118 10.14 13.76 0.59
CA VAL A 118 8.91 14.08 -0.16
C VAL A 118 9.21 14.57 -1.58
N ALA A 119 10.20 15.45 -1.74
CA ALA A 119 10.57 15.98 -3.06
C ALA A 119 11.12 14.89 -3.98
N GLN A 120 11.98 14.02 -3.46
CA GLN A 120 12.51 12.88 -4.21
C GLN A 120 11.38 11.92 -4.63
N ALA A 121 10.44 11.61 -3.72
CA ALA A 121 9.31 10.74 -4.02
C ALA A 121 8.46 11.27 -5.21
N ARG A 122 8.24 12.60 -5.26
CA ARG A 122 7.55 13.25 -6.38
C ARG A 122 8.38 13.23 -7.66
N GLY A 123 9.68 13.51 -7.56
CA GLY A 123 10.64 13.47 -8.67
C GLY A 123 10.68 12.10 -9.33
N ASP A 124 10.86 11.04 -8.54
CA ASP A 124 10.89 9.65 -9.02
C ASP A 124 9.57 9.28 -9.71
N ALA A 125 8.43 9.63 -9.11
CA ALA A 125 7.11 9.36 -9.68
C ALA A 125 6.87 10.11 -11.00
N ALA A 126 7.39 11.34 -11.13
CA ALA A 126 7.31 12.13 -12.36
C ALA A 126 8.24 11.56 -13.45
N GLU A 127 9.48 11.23 -13.11
CA GLU A 127 10.46 10.65 -14.03
C GLU A 127 9.95 9.32 -14.61
N GLY A 128 9.41 8.45 -13.76
CA GLY A 128 8.85 7.17 -14.18
C GLY A 128 7.69 7.31 -15.18
N LEU A 129 6.96 8.43 -15.15
CA LEU A 129 5.87 8.70 -16.09
C LEU A 129 6.33 9.41 -17.37
N ALA A 130 7.37 10.26 -17.29
CA ALA A 130 7.85 11.06 -18.41
C ALA A 130 8.33 10.21 -19.59
N ARG A 131 8.85 9.00 -19.32
CA ARG A 131 9.36 8.07 -20.34
C ARG A 131 8.26 7.24 -21.03
N TRP A 132 6.99 7.42 -20.67
CA TRP A 132 5.86 6.66 -21.21
C TRP A 132 4.91 7.51 -22.07
N PRO A 133 4.27 6.93 -23.10
CA PRO A 133 3.26 7.61 -23.89
C PRO A 133 2.10 8.08 -23.00
N GLN A 134 1.76 9.38 -23.06
CA GLN A 134 0.70 10.00 -22.23
C GLN A 134 -0.73 9.61 -22.67
N ARG A 135 -0.88 8.75 -23.69
CA ARG A 135 -2.18 8.34 -24.23
C ARG A 135 -2.71 7.09 -23.51
N GLY A 136 -3.87 7.24 -22.88
CA GLY A 136 -4.61 6.18 -22.18
C GLY A 136 -4.21 6.04 -20.71
N PHE A 137 -5.04 5.33 -19.93
CA PHE A 137 -4.76 5.08 -18.50
C PHE A 137 -4.20 3.65 -18.33
N ARG A 138 -2.90 3.56 -18.04
CA ARG A 138 -2.14 2.31 -17.86
C ARG A 138 -1.75 2.07 -16.40
N LEU A 139 -1.13 0.94 -16.12
CA LEU A 139 -0.70 0.57 -14.77
C LEU A 139 0.26 1.59 -14.14
N SER A 140 1.15 2.21 -14.91
CA SER A 140 2.03 3.31 -14.47
C SER A 140 1.24 4.56 -14.04
N HIS A 141 0.18 4.93 -14.77
CA HIS A 141 -0.71 6.04 -14.38
C HIS A 141 -1.50 5.72 -13.11
N TYR A 142 -1.94 4.47 -12.96
CA TYR A 142 -2.56 4.00 -11.72
C TYR A 142 -1.63 4.15 -10.52
N TRP A 143 -0.39 3.64 -10.64
CA TRP A 143 0.59 3.74 -9.56
C TRP A 143 1.02 5.18 -9.28
N ASN A 144 1.21 6.00 -10.32
CA ASN A 144 1.52 7.41 -10.14
C ASN A 144 0.40 8.16 -9.39
N LEU A 145 -0.88 7.89 -9.70
CA LEU A 145 -2.02 8.44 -8.96
C LEU A 145 -1.99 7.99 -7.49
N TYR A 146 -1.79 6.70 -7.25
CA TYR A 146 -1.75 6.11 -5.92
C TYR A 146 -0.61 6.68 -5.06
N THR A 147 0.61 6.66 -5.59
CA THR A 147 1.81 7.15 -4.91
C THR A 147 1.71 8.65 -4.62
N ASN A 148 1.30 9.48 -5.57
CA ASN A 148 1.19 10.93 -5.32
C ASN A 148 0.09 11.29 -4.31
N ALA A 149 -1.03 10.56 -4.28
CA ALA A 149 -2.04 10.78 -3.25
C ALA A 149 -1.53 10.39 -1.85
N GLN A 150 -0.71 9.35 -1.72
CA GLN A 150 -0.03 9.05 -0.45
C GLN A 150 0.98 10.12 -0.06
N ILE A 151 1.78 10.63 -1.00
CA ILE A 151 2.71 11.72 -0.75
C ILE A 151 1.97 12.97 -0.26
N ASP A 152 0.85 13.32 -0.89
CA ASP A 152 0.02 14.46 -0.48
C ASP A 152 -0.50 14.27 0.97
N LEU A 153 -0.96 13.07 1.34
CA LEU A 153 -1.38 12.76 2.71
C LEU A 153 -0.22 12.82 3.71
N TYR A 154 0.94 12.29 3.36
CA TYR A 154 2.15 12.33 4.20
C TYR A 154 2.61 13.76 4.46
N ALA A 155 2.55 14.62 3.44
CA ALA A 155 2.86 16.04 3.55
C ALA A 155 1.79 16.85 4.31
N GLY A 156 0.70 16.22 4.76
CA GLY A 156 -0.41 16.88 5.46
C GLY A 156 -1.38 17.64 4.55
N ASP A 157 -1.22 17.54 3.23
CA ASP A 157 -2.06 18.22 2.24
C ASP A 157 -3.25 17.36 1.82
N ALA A 158 -4.22 17.23 2.73
CA ALA A 158 -5.45 16.49 2.47
C ALA A 158 -6.30 17.09 1.33
N GLY A 159 -6.18 18.39 1.09
CA GLY A 159 -6.87 19.09 0.01
C GLY A 159 -6.41 18.59 -1.35
N SER A 160 -5.09 18.62 -1.59
CA SER A 160 -4.49 18.09 -2.81
C SER A 160 -4.71 16.59 -2.97
N ALA A 161 -4.57 15.82 -1.88
CA ALA A 161 -4.81 14.36 -1.92
C ALA A 161 -6.25 14.03 -2.36
N HIS A 162 -7.25 14.74 -1.83
CA HIS A 162 -8.65 14.57 -2.21
C HIS A 162 -8.92 15.04 -3.64
N ALA A 163 -8.42 16.22 -4.03
CA ALA A 163 -8.60 16.76 -5.37
C ALA A 163 -8.00 15.84 -6.44
N ARG A 164 -6.79 15.32 -6.20
CA ARG A 164 -6.11 14.37 -7.06
C ARG A 164 -6.93 13.10 -7.25
N MET A 165 -7.42 12.51 -6.14
CA MET A 165 -8.22 11.29 -6.20
C MET A 165 -9.56 11.52 -6.91
N THR A 166 -10.21 12.66 -6.68
CA THR A 166 -11.45 13.04 -7.35
C THR A 166 -11.23 13.20 -8.85
N ARG A 167 -10.17 13.91 -9.28
CA ARG A 167 -9.83 14.11 -10.70
C ARG A 167 -9.45 12.81 -11.40
N GLY A 168 -8.69 11.93 -10.74
CA GLY A 168 -8.25 10.65 -11.32
C GLY A 168 -9.32 9.56 -11.36
N TRP A 169 -10.39 9.70 -10.57
CA TRP A 169 -11.38 8.63 -10.39
C TRP A 169 -12.10 8.18 -11.68
N PRO A 170 -12.51 9.07 -12.60
CA PRO A 170 -13.12 8.64 -13.86
C PRO A 170 -12.22 7.68 -14.65
N SER A 171 -10.91 7.96 -14.69
CA SER A 171 -9.93 7.10 -15.36
C SER A 171 -9.77 5.76 -14.66
N VAL A 172 -9.71 5.74 -13.32
CA VAL A 172 -9.69 4.49 -12.52
C VAL A 172 -10.92 3.62 -12.82
N LYS A 173 -12.11 4.23 -12.95
CA LYS A 173 -13.35 3.50 -13.29
C LYS A 173 -13.31 2.93 -14.72
N ALA A 174 -12.73 3.65 -15.66
CA ALA A 174 -12.62 3.21 -17.05
C ALA A 174 -11.53 2.14 -17.26
N ALA A 175 -10.52 2.09 -16.38
CA ALA A 175 -9.35 1.25 -16.51
C ALA A 175 -9.63 -0.26 -16.39
N PRO A 176 -8.91 -1.12 -17.14
CA PRO A 176 -8.98 -2.59 -16.99
C PRO A 176 -8.65 -3.07 -15.58
N GLN A 177 -7.81 -2.33 -14.85
CA GLN A 177 -7.37 -2.64 -13.48
C GLN A 177 -8.54 -2.79 -12.50
N ARG A 178 -9.73 -2.26 -12.81
CA ARG A 178 -10.94 -2.51 -12.01
C ARG A 178 -11.31 -3.99 -11.87
N ARG A 179 -10.85 -4.85 -12.79
CA ARG A 179 -11.10 -6.30 -12.74
C ARG A 179 -10.21 -7.02 -11.71
N VAL A 180 -9.07 -6.43 -11.35
CA VAL A 180 -8.10 -6.99 -10.38
C VAL A 180 -8.51 -6.62 -8.96
N GLN A 181 -8.73 -7.60 -8.09
CA GLN A 181 -9.19 -7.39 -6.71
C GLN A 181 -8.23 -6.52 -5.90
N LEU A 182 -6.93 -6.84 -5.91
CA LEU A 182 -5.89 -6.03 -5.28
C LEU A 182 -6.02 -4.56 -5.67
N SER A 183 -6.07 -4.25 -6.98
CA SER A 183 -6.17 -2.89 -7.48
C SER A 183 -7.44 -2.16 -7.02
N ARG A 184 -8.57 -2.87 -6.92
CA ARG A 184 -9.82 -2.28 -6.38
C ARG A 184 -9.68 -1.95 -4.90
N VAL A 185 -9.14 -2.85 -4.09
CA VAL A 185 -8.96 -2.65 -2.65
C VAL A 185 -8.02 -1.49 -2.41
N MET A 186 -6.82 -1.50 -2.98
CA MET A 186 -5.78 -0.48 -2.73
C MET A 186 -6.27 0.93 -3.06
N ILE A 187 -6.84 1.15 -4.25
CA ILE A 187 -7.24 2.51 -4.64
C ILE A 187 -8.49 2.99 -3.89
N THR A 188 -9.40 2.07 -3.53
CA THR A 188 -10.60 2.41 -2.77
C THR A 188 -10.23 2.78 -1.34
N GLU A 189 -9.34 2.01 -0.72
CA GLU A 189 -8.78 2.27 0.62
C GLU A 189 -8.11 3.65 0.68
N LEU A 190 -7.20 3.94 -0.25
CA LEU A 190 -6.53 5.25 -0.29
C LEU A 190 -7.51 6.39 -0.54
N ARG A 191 -8.51 6.19 -1.41
CA ARG A 191 -9.56 7.20 -1.62
C ARG A 191 -10.33 7.49 -0.34
N ILE A 192 -10.62 6.47 0.48
CA ILE A 192 -11.31 6.66 1.76
C ILE A 192 -10.41 7.46 2.71
N ARG A 193 -9.11 7.15 2.81
CA ARG A 193 -8.15 7.96 3.58
C ARG A 193 -8.17 9.43 3.15
N CYS A 194 -8.13 9.71 1.84
CA CYS A 194 -8.24 11.09 1.33
C CYS A 194 -9.56 11.76 1.73
N LEU A 195 -10.69 11.04 1.68
CA LEU A 195 -12.00 11.57 2.10
C LEU A 195 -12.03 11.89 3.60
N LEU A 196 -11.53 10.99 4.45
CA LEU A 196 -11.48 11.19 5.90
C LEU A 196 -10.56 12.36 6.27
N ALA A 197 -9.38 12.45 5.63
CA ALA A 197 -8.45 13.57 5.80
C ALA A 197 -9.11 14.92 5.45
N ALA A 198 -9.79 14.96 4.30
CA ALA A 198 -10.48 16.14 3.80
C ALA A 198 -11.70 16.51 4.66
N ALA A 199 -12.42 15.54 5.21
CA ALA A 199 -13.52 15.75 6.14
C ALA A 199 -13.02 16.36 7.46
N ARG A 200 -11.92 15.83 8.03
CA ARG A 200 -11.29 16.36 9.25
C ARG A 200 -10.92 17.84 9.11
N GLN A 201 -10.28 18.22 8.01
CA GLN A 201 -9.89 19.62 7.77
C GLN A 201 -11.10 20.56 7.61
N ARG A 202 -12.22 20.06 7.05
CA ARG A 202 -13.44 20.84 6.84
C ARG A 202 -14.38 20.86 8.04
N ALA A 203 -14.21 19.97 9.01
CA ALA A 203 -15.17 19.77 10.11
C ALA A 203 -15.58 21.07 10.82
N ARG A 204 -14.63 21.99 11.06
CA ARG A 204 -14.91 23.28 11.70
C ARG A 204 -15.41 24.39 10.75
N ARG A 205 -14.94 24.41 9.49
CA ARG A 205 -15.17 25.51 8.54
C ARG A 205 -16.35 25.29 7.60
N ALA A 206 -16.63 24.04 7.25
CA ALA A 206 -17.70 23.64 6.34
C ALA A 206 -18.30 22.29 6.79
N PRO A 207 -19.11 22.27 7.87
CA PRO A 207 -19.62 21.03 8.45
C PRO A 207 -20.45 20.20 7.46
N SER A 208 -21.28 20.82 6.63
CA SER A 208 -22.10 20.12 5.63
C SER A 208 -21.24 19.39 4.58
N GLU A 209 -20.17 20.02 4.09
CA GLU A 209 -19.19 19.39 3.20
C GLU A 209 -18.47 18.23 3.89
N ALA A 210 -18.07 18.41 5.16
CA ALA A 210 -17.43 17.34 5.93
C ALA A 210 -18.36 16.12 6.06
N HIS A 211 -19.64 16.31 6.36
CA HIS A 211 -20.63 15.23 6.43
C HIS A 211 -20.79 14.51 5.07
N ALA A 212 -20.86 15.25 3.97
CA ALA A 212 -20.95 14.66 2.63
C ALA A 212 -19.71 13.81 2.27
N LEU A 213 -18.52 14.23 2.71
CA LEU A 213 -17.29 13.45 2.56
C LEU A 213 -17.30 12.17 3.41
N LEU A 214 -17.78 12.24 4.66
CA LEU A 214 -17.95 11.06 5.51
C LEU A 214 -18.96 10.06 4.92
N ASP A 215 -20.03 10.52 4.28
CA ASP A 215 -20.97 9.65 3.59
C ASP A 215 -20.37 8.95 2.37
N GLN A 216 -19.49 9.64 1.63
CA GLN A 216 -18.71 9.02 0.57
C GLN A 216 -17.74 7.97 1.13
N ALA A 217 -17.06 8.28 2.24
CA ALA A 217 -16.16 7.35 2.92
C ALA A 217 -16.92 6.08 3.35
N ARG A 218 -18.09 6.22 3.99
CA ARG A 218 -18.97 5.11 4.39
C ARG A 218 -19.35 4.20 3.21
N ARG A 219 -19.67 4.78 2.05
CA ARG A 219 -19.95 4.00 0.82
C ARG A 219 -18.72 3.22 0.35
N GLY A 220 -17.53 3.83 0.45
CA GLY A 220 -16.25 3.18 0.14
C GLY A 220 -15.95 2.02 1.08
N ILE A 221 -16.11 2.22 2.40
CA ILE A 221 -15.87 1.17 3.40
C ILE A 221 -16.77 -0.04 3.13
N ARG A 222 -18.07 0.17 2.91
CA ARG A 222 -18.99 -0.91 2.49
C ARG A 222 -18.57 -1.62 1.21
N ARG A 223 -17.86 -0.96 0.31
CA ARG A 223 -17.33 -1.59 -0.91
C ARG A 223 -16.10 -2.45 -0.59
N LEU A 224 -15.19 -1.97 0.27
CA LEU A 224 -14.05 -2.75 0.73
C LEU A 224 -14.48 -4.04 1.44
N THR A 225 -15.45 -3.96 2.37
CA THR A 225 -15.96 -5.14 3.08
C THR A 225 -16.56 -6.18 2.12
N ARG A 226 -17.10 -5.77 0.97
CA ARG A 226 -17.65 -6.68 -0.05
C ARG A 226 -16.59 -7.40 -0.88
N GLU A 227 -15.32 -7.03 -0.79
CA GLU A 227 -14.24 -7.77 -1.45
C GLU A 227 -13.98 -9.12 -0.77
N ARG A 228 -14.47 -9.33 0.47
CA ARG A 228 -14.48 -10.62 1.20
C ARG A 228 -13.09 -11.26 1.31
N VAL A 229 -12.07 -10.45 1.57
CA VAL A 229 -10.69 -10.91 1.85
C VAL A 229 -10.18 -10.26 3.13
N GLY A 230 -9.42 -11.03 3.93
CA GLY A 230 -9.07 -10.66 5.31
C GLY A 230 -8.37 -9.30 5.42
N TRP A 231 -7.40 -9.04 4.55
CA TRP A 231 -6.65 -7.78 4.55
C TRP A 231 -7.51 -6.56 4.19
N ALA A 232 -8.48 -6.70 3.27
CA ALA A 232 -9.42 -5.62 2.94
C ALA A 232 -10.39 -5.34 4.10
N SER A 233 -10.84 -6.38 4.79
CA SER A 233 -11.69 -6.25 5.99
C SER A 233 -10.95 -5.57 7.15
N ALA A 234 -9.68 -5.92 7.36
CA ALA A 234 -8.83 -5.28 8.38
C ALA A 234 -8.65 -3.77 8.10
N LEU A 235 -8.36 -3.40 6.85
CA LEU A 235 -8.27 -2.00 6.41
C LEU A 235 -9.63 -1.28 6.55
N ALA A 236 -10.74 -1.94 6.19
CA ALA A 236 -12.08 -1.38 6.37
C ALA A 236 -12.39 -1.08 7.84
N GLY A 237 -12.03 -1.98 8.77
CA GLY A 237 -12.19 -1.76 10.21
C GLY A 237 -11.42 -0.55 10.73
N LEU A 238 -10.17 -0.37 10.28
CA LEU A 238 -9.37 0.81 10.61
C LEU A 238 -10.02 2.12 10.11
N LEU A 239 -10.55 2.11 8.89
CA LEU A 239 -11.19 3.27 8.29
C LEU A 239 -12.55 3.58 8.95
N GLU A 240 -13.30 2.56 9.35
CA GLU A 240 -14.55 2.70 10.11
C GLU A 240 -14.26 3.36 11.47
N ALA A 241 -13.23 2.90 12.19
CA ALA A 241 -12.80 3.51 13.46
C ALA A 241 -12.46 4.99 13.31
N GLY A 242 -11.75 5.35 12.25
CA GLY A 242 -11.47 6.76 11.92
C GLY A 242 -12.73 7.58 11.62
N MET A 243 -13.68 7.01 10.89
CA MET A 243 -14.96 7.67 10.62
C MET A 243 -15.79 7.86 11.90
N THR A 244 -15.83 6.88 12.80
CA THR A 244 -16.49 6.95 14.10
C THR A 244 -15.88 8.03 14.98
N HIS A 245 -14.53 8.09 15.04
CA HIS A 245 -13.81 9.15 15.75
C HIS A 245 -14.18 10.55 15.23
N LEU A 246 -14.21 10.74 13.90
CA LEU A 246 -14.59 12.02 13.30
C LEU A 246 -16.05 12.43 13.55
N ARG A 247 -16.92 11.48 13.94
CA ARG A 247 -18.30 11.77 14.37
C ARG A 247 -18.41 12.11 15.86
N GLY A 248 -17.31 12.09 16.61
CA GLY A 248 -17.26 12.45 18.02
C GLY A 248 -17.46 11.28 18.99
N ASP A 249 -17.53 10.04 18.51
CA ASP A 249 -17.66 8.85 19.35
C ASP A 249 -16.29 8.20 19.60
N ALA A 250 -15.54 8.79 20.55
CA ALA A 250 -14.19 8.32 20.87
C ALA A 250 -14.18 6.92 21.51
N THR A 251 -15.18 6.59 22.33
CA THR A 251 -15.27 5.30 23.03
C THR A 251 -15.44 4.16 22.02
N THR A 252 -16.43 4.25 21.13
CA THR A 252 -16.63 3.23 20.09
C THR A 252 -15.43 3.16 19.15
N ALA A 253 -14.80 4.30 18.84
CA ALA A 253 -13.58 4.31 18.03
C ALA A 253 -12.40 3.59 18.69
N CYS A 254 -12.27 3.62 20.02
CA CYS A 254 -11.25 2.86 20.75
C CYS A 254 -11.43 1.35 20.58
N ASP A 255 -12.65 0.87 20.79
CA ASP A 255 -12.97 -0.57 20.66
C ASP A 255 -12.77 -1.05 19.22
N GLN A 256 -13.20 -0.24 18.24
CA GLN A 256 -12.99 -0.52 16.83
C GLN A 256 -11.51 -0.52 16.43
N LEU A 257 -10.69 0.40 16.98
CA LEU A 257 -9.23 0.39 16.77
C LEU A 257 -8.59 -0.87 17.34
N ALA A 258 -8.98 -1.31 18.54
CA ALA A 258 -8.45 -2.53 19.14
C ALA A 258 -8.74 -3.76 18.27
N GLN A 259 -9.97 -3.88 17.76
CA GLN A 259 -10.34 -4.96 16.83
C GLN A 259 -9.59 -4.86 15.49
N ALA A 260 -9.46 -3.64 14.95
CA ALA A 260 -8.72 -3.41 13.72
C ALA A 260 -7.24 -3.77 13.85
N ILE A 261 -6.59 -3.46 14.98
CA ILE A 261 -5.19 -3.84 15.24
C ILE A 261 -5.03 -5.35 15.15
N ALA A 262 -5.88 -6.13 15.84
CA ALA A 262 -5.82 -7.59 15.81
C ALA A 262 -6.00 -8.15 14.38
N ALA A 263 -6.95 -7.59 13.62
CA ALA A 263 -7.19 -8.00 12.24
C ALA A 263 -6.04 -7.62 11.29
N LEU A 264 -5.40 -6.46 11.51
CA LEU A 264 -4.25 -6.00 10.73
C LEU A 264 -3.01 -6.85 11.02
N ASP A 265 -2.78 -7.22 12.29
CA ASP A 265 -1.70 -8.13 12.68
C ASP A 265 -1.90 -9.51 12.06
N ALA A 266 -3.13 -10.06 12.10
CA ALA A 266 -3.45 -11.35 11.47
C ALA A 266 -3.30 -11.33 9.93
N ALA A 267 -3.33 -10.15 9.31
CA ALA A 267 -3.11 -9.94 7.89
C ALA A 267 -1.66 -9.52 7.55
N ASP A 268 -0.74 -9.55 8.52
CA ASP A 268 0.65 -9.10 8.41
C ASP A 268 0.82 -7.63 7.94
N LEU A 269 -0.18 -6.77 8.17
CA LEU A 269 -0.17 -5.35 7.79
C LEU A 269 0.47 -4.48 8.89
N ALA A 270 1.71 -4.80 9.26
CA ALA A 270 2.39 -4.24 10.44
C ALA A 270 2.46 -2.70 10.46
N LEU A 271 2.65 -2.06 9.31
CA LEU A 271 2.69 -0.60 9.20
C LEU A 271 1.35 0.04 9.59
N PHE A 272 0.23 -0.51 9.11
CA PHE A 272 -1.12 -0.05 9.46
C PHE A 272 -1.44 -0.37 10.92
N ALA A 273 -1.12 -1.57 11.40
CA ALA A 273 -1.34 -1.96 12.79
C ALA A 273 -0.58 -1.03 13.75
N THR A 274 0.65 -0.67 13.42
CA THR A 274 1.47 0.25 14.23
C THR A 274 0.91 1.67 14.25
N ALA A 275 0.43 2.19 13.11
CA ALA A 275 -0.25 3.47 13.07
C ALA A 275 -1.54 3.43 13.93
N ALA A 276 -2.32 2.35 13.84
CA ALA A 276 -3.52 2.16 14.65
C ALA A 276 -3.21 2.09 16.15
N ARG A 277 -2.12 1.42 16.57
CA ARG A 277 -1.65 1.39 17.97
C ARG A 277 -1.35 2.79 18.50
N ARG A 278 -0.70 3.66 17.70
CA ARG A 278 -0.49 5.07 18.09
C ARG A 278 -1.80 5.81 18.29
N ARG A 279 -2.79 5.59 17.41
CA ARG A 279 -4.11 6.22 17.55
C ARG A 279 -4.85 5.71 18.78
N LEU A 280 -4.80 4.41 19.05
CA LEU A 280 -5.41 3.84 20.24
C LEU A 280 -4.74 4.36 21.52
N ALA A 281 -3.40 4.48 21.52
CA ALA A 281 -2.65 5.06 22.63
C ALA A 281 -3.09 6.49 22.95
N GLN A 282 -3.34 7.31 21.91
CA GLN A 282 -3.81 8.68 22.03
C GLN A 282 -5.22 8.78 22.63
N LEU A 283 -6.06 7.77 22.43
CA LEU A 283 -7.46 7.79 22.90
C LEU A 283 -7.67 7.14 24.27
N CYS A 284 -6.96 6.04 24.59
CA CYS A 284 -7.23 5.27 25.82
C CYS A 284 -6.48 5.77 27.07
N GLY A 285 -5.39 6.53 26.94
CA GLY A 285 -4.60 6.99 28.08
C GLY A 285 -4.08 5.86 29.01
N GLY A 286 -3.60 6.24 30.20
CA GLY A 286 -3.15 5.30 31.24
C GLY A 286 -2.01 4.34 30.83
N ASP A 287 -1.81 3.28 31.61
CA ASP A 287 -0.74 2.29 31.38
C ASP A 287 -0.89 1.57 30.03
N ARG A 288 -2.14 1.30 29.64
CA ARG A 288 -2.45 0.67 28.34
C ARG A 288 -2.03 1.58 27.18
N GLY A 289 -2.34 2.87 27.24
CA GLY A 289 -1.91 3.84 26.24
C GLY A 289 -0.39 4.02 26.21
N ALA A 290 0.26 4.08 27.38
CA ALA A 290 1.71 4.17 27.47
C ALA A 290 2.42 2.95 26.83
N GLU A 291 1.92 1.74 27.07
CA GLU A 291 2.46 0.53 26.46
C GLU A 291 2.28 0.50 24.94
N LEU A 292 1.09 0.83 24.44
CA LEU A 292 0.83 0.91 23.00
C LEU A 292 1.73 1.96 22.31
N SER A 293 1.96 3.09 22.98
CA SER A 293 2.87 4.14 22.50
C SER A 293 4.31 3.63 22.41
N ARG A 294 4.81 2.96 23.45
CA ARG A 294 6.16 2.36 23.46
C ARG A 294 6.34 1.32 22.35
N GLN A 295 5.38 0.40 22.19
CA GLN A 295 5.41 -0.61 21.13
C GLN A 295 5.51 0.03 19.75
N ALA A 296 4.70 1.05 19.49
CA ALA A 296 4.72 1.71 18.21
C ALA A 296 6.00 2.52 17.97
N ALA A 297 6.52 3.20 19.00
CA ALA A 297 7.79 3.92 18.92
C ALA A 297 8.97 2.98 18.63
N ALA A 298 9.03 1.83 19.30
CA ALA A 298 10.04 0.80 19.06
C ALA A 298 9.98 0.28 17.61
N TRP A 299 8.78 0.00 17.09
CA TRP A 299 8.61 -0.46 15.72
C TRP A 299 9.04 0.59 14.68
N PHE A 300 8.65 1.86 14.86
CA PHE A 300 9.07 2.93 13.93
C PHE A 300 10.57 3.17 13.95
N THR A 301 11.19 3.10 15.13
CA THR A 301 12.65 3.20 15.31
C THR A 301 13.36 2.06 14.58
N HIS A 302 12.96 0.82 14.83
CA HIS A 302 13.52 -0.36 14.16
C HIS A 302 13.34 -0.31 12.63
N SER A 303 12.20 0.23 12.18
CA SER A 303 11.90 0.41 10.76
C SER A 303 12.65 1.58 10.10
N GLY A 304 13.33 2.42 10.89
CA GLY A 304 14.07 3.59 10.43
C GLY A 304 13.19 4.74 9.94
N VAL A 305 11.92 4.83 10.36
CA VAL A 305 11.01 5.89 9.89
C VAL A 305 11.39 7.23 10.54
N VAL A 306 11.80 8.19 9.71
CA VAL A 306 12.32 9.50 10.15
C VAL A 306 11.23 10.38 10.77
N ARG A 307 10.02 10.36 10.21
CA ARG A 307 8.85 11.11 10.72
C ARG A 307 7.69 10.17 11.06
N PRO A 308 7.70 9.51 12.24
CA PRO A 308 6.62 8.62 12.66
C PRO A 308 5.24 9.29 12.65
N ASP A 309 5.15 10.59 12.97
CA ASP A 309 3.87 11.31 12.96
C ASP A 309 3.31 11.52 11.56
N ALA A 310 4.15 11.90 10.59
CA ALA A 310 3.74 12.05 9.20
C ALA A 310 3.33 10.69 8.60
N MET A 311 4.11 9.63 8.87
CA MET A 311 3.78 8.27 8.46
C MET A 311 2.44 7.80 9.07
N THR A 312 2.23 8.06 10.36
CA THR A 312 0.97 7.72 11.05
C THR A 312 -0.20 8.50 10.49
N ALA A 313 -0.04 9.81 10.26
CA ALA A 313 -1.06 10.67 9.68
C ALA A 313 -1.43 10.27 8.25
N MET A 314 -0.46 9.81 7.44
CA MET A 314 -0.71 9.29 6.09
C MET A 314 -1.62 8.05 6.10
N LEU A 315 -1.46 7.17 7.09
CA LEU A 315 -2.17 5.89 7.19
C LEU A 315 -3.51 6.03 7.93
N THR A 316 -3.58 6.94 8.89
CA THR A 316 -4.75 7.15 9.76
C THR A 316 -5.11 8.65 9.84
N PRO A 317 -5.49 9.28 8.70
CA PRO A 317 -5.62 10.72 8.61
C PRO A 317 -6.89 11.28 9.31
N ALA A 318 -7.77 10.39 9.77
CA ALA A 318 -8.99 10.75 10.48
C ALA A 318 -8.74 11.24 11.92
N PHE A 319 -7.59 10.91 12.49
CA PHE A 319 -7.21 11.29 13.85
C PHE A 319 -6.27 12.49 13.81
N GLU A 320 -6.38 13.40 14.78
CA GLU A 320 -5.48 14.56 14.88
C GLU A 320 -4.03 14.10 15.01
N PRO A 321 -3.04 14.76 14.38
CA PRO A 321 -1.64 14.54 14.72
C PRO A 321 -1.50 14.76 16.23
N GLY A 322 -1.00 13.77 16.97
CA GLY A 322 -0.67 13.99 18.38
C GLY A 322 0.34 15.12 18.46
N GLY A 323 0.13 16.05 19.40
CA GLY A 323 1.09 17.10 19.71
C GLY A 323 2.39 16.55 20.28
#